data_AF-A0A3L6LB70-F1
#
_entry.id   AF-A0A3L6LB70-F1
#
_cell.length_a   1.000
_cell.length_b   1.000
_cell.length_c   1.000
_cell.angle_alpha   90.00
_cell.angle_beta   90.00
_cell.angle_gamma   90.00
#
_symmetry.space_group_name_H-M   'P 1'
#
loop_
_entity.id
_entity.type
_entity.pdbx_description
1 polymer ?
#
loop_
_entity_poly.entity_id
_entity_poly.type
_entity_poly.pdbx_seq_one_letter_code
_entity_poly.pdbx_strand_id
1 'polypeptide(L)'
;MDTLAFRVVRPMNGLTELALLKHFGRHYEHFTPFNSKLIQRYALLNYVDHRTMLELLTQKARRPLAPQSFGGLRQTLQAVQRFPLELNNEKKKFETVFLASVLETPMHSLSSAEYGALWSLATQVTEWKDVLALSDTFPMQSTLQHQSRSEFRALLDQMFTTLPSTISPSNTPAVGETTSEKEWEREMSRPFRLLTELIGGECAVGRILDDIAQSVASWSDREAAVPTFVGVVHTLNRWPDGQIPDEKAWDQLILRVSTLQTSDLNQLLRLLTRVHSPIVPSYVRDSLNDALCADLWRCYLEQPNEPVAAFFESDELRMKRSPEYSAVVENDGSDYSNNGGDHVDESVAPVAEPPLQQWEMLRRLHVCTLEKQLTKEGPELALPTLINLFISSAFLEVHSELLTAILSALKASLPSSSSGQSRYMTPLLASSLAVGLYRVEKIMEQPGSDSSVASRVRKDVGAIERIILPLLQYESLRDYGCARCVMRLLCDCNHWCEERGLKEGCLKVLHDHAMDGFTKAHLEKLLGQSSSGLLELPEDVRDVISHCIADLPSR
;
A
#
# COMPACT_ATOMS: atom_id res chain seq x y z
N MET A 1 5.44 -10.18 9.67
CA MET A 1 5.54 -10.97 10.93
C MET A 1 4.70 -12.21 10.77
N ASP A 2 3.45 -11.99 10.41
CA ASP A 2 2.48 -12.92 9.81
C ASP A 2 2.97 -13.84 8.66
N THR A 3 4.07 -13.51 7.97
CA THR A 3 4.66 -14.36 6.91
C THR A 3 5.70 -15.36 7.41
N LEU A 4 6.13 -15.25 8.68
CA LEU A 4 7.11 -16.17 9.28
C LEU A 4 6.43 -17.43 9.81
N ALA A 5 7.09 -18.58 9.68
CA ALA A 5 6.56 -19.83 10.22
C ALA A 5 6.33 -19.73 11.74
N PHE A 6 5.20 -20.23 12.23
CA PHE A 6 4.77 -20.08 13.63
C PHE A 6 5.86 -20.45 14.64
N ARG A 7 6.51 -21.60 14.42
CA ARG A 7 7.60 -22.11 15.28
C ARG A 7 8.79 -21.16 15.48
N VAL A 8 8.97 -20.17 14.59
CA VAL A 8 10.11 -19.24 14.61
C VAL A 8 9.73 -17.88 15.22
N VAL A 9 8.45 -17.50 15.19
CA VAL A 9 7.99 -16.14 15.54
C VAL A 9 8.44 -15.72 16.94
N ARG A 10 8.04 -16.46 17.98
CA ARG A 10 8.37 -16.11 19.37
C ARG A 10 9.87 -16.19 19.68
N PRO A 11 10.60 -17.28 19.36
CA PRO A 11 12.04 -17.34 19.61
C PRO A 11 12.79 -16.19 18.91
N MET A 12 12.43 -15.89 17.66
CA MET A 12 13.07 -14.81 16.91
C MET A 12 12.72 -13.44 17.50
N ASN A 13 11.48 -13.20 17.93
CA ASN A 13 11.08 -11.93 18.54
C ASN A 13 11.81 -11.69 19.85
N GLY A 14 11.86 -12.69 20.74
CA GLY A 14 12.57 -12.57 22.02
C GLY A 14 14.08 -12.31 21.85
N LEU A 15 14.73 -13.01 20.91
CA LEU A 15 16.13 -12.74 20.58
C LEU A 15 16.33 -11.35 19.98
N THR A 16 15.43 -10.92 19.10
CA THR A 16 15.47 -9.60 18.48
C THR A 16 15.27 -8.51 19.52
N GLU A 17 14.33 -8.69 20.45
CA GLU A 17 14.08 -7.78 21.55
C GLU A 17 15.32 -7.59 22.42
N LEU A 18 15.91 -8.69 22.91
CA LEU A 18 17.10 -8.64 23.74
C LEU A 18 18.27 -7.96 23.02
N ALA A 19 18.47 -8.29 21.73
CA ALA A 19 19.52 -7.69 20.93
C ALA A 19 19.32 -6.19 20.74
N LEU A 20 18.09 -5.75 20.43
CA LEU A 20 17.78 -4.34 20.19
C LEU A 20 17.77 -3.51 21.46
N LEU A 21 17.23 -4.02 22.57
CA LEU A 21 17.31 -3.36 23.88
C LEU A 21 18.77 -3.20 24.32
N LYS A 22 19.62 -4.21 24.12
CA LYS A 22 21.06 -4.11 24.40
C LYS A 22 21.76 -3.11 23.47
N HIS A 23 21.40 -3.10 22.18
CA HIS A 23 21.94 -2.16 21.19
C HIS A 23 21.61 -0.73 21.57
N PHE A 24 20.32 -0.40 21.71
CA PHE A 24 19.87 0.91 22.15
C PHE A 24 20.19 1.21 23.61
N GLY A 25 20.62 0.24 24.43
CA GLY A 25 21.14 0.51 25.77
C GLY A 25 22.51 1.22 25.77
N ARG A 26 23.26 1.14 24.67
CA ARG A 26 24.64 1.66 24.59
C ARG A 26 24.70 3.17 24.55
N HIS A 27 25.66 3.75 25.27
CA HIS A 27 25.82 5.21 25.36
C HIS A 27 26.21 5.88 24.04
N TYR A 28 26.94 5.21 23.14
CA TYR A 28 27.43 5.80 21.89
C TYR A 28 26.46 5.63 20.70
N GLU A 29 25.32 4.97 20.89
CA GLU A 29 24.36 4.76 19.80
C GLU A 29 23.50 6.01 19.55
N HIS A 30 23.36 6.37 18.27
CA HIS A 30 22.64 7.56 17.78
C HIS A 30 21.49 7.18 16.83
N PHE A 31 20.62 8.13 16.51
CA PHE A 31 19.49 7.93 15.59
C PHE A 31 19.92 8.03 14.12
N THR A 32 20.62 7.01 13.65
CA THR A 32 21.02 6.89 12.25
C THR A 32 19.89 6.34 11.37
N PRO A 33 19.94 6.50 10.03
CA PRO A 33 18.99 5.86 9.12
C PRO A 33 18.90 4.34 9.31
N PHE A 34 20.03 3.69 9.59
CA PHE A 34 20.08 2.26 9.88
C PHE A 34 19.35 1.93 11.19
N ASN A 35 19.64 2.66 12.27
CA ASN A 35 18.99 2.45 13.56
C ASN A 35 17.48 2.74 13.49
N SER A 36 17.03 3.66 12.64
CA SER A 36 15.60 3.90 12.38
C SER A 36 14.89 2.63 11.86
N LYS A 37 15.53 1.87 10.97
CA LYS A 37 15.00 0.59 10.48
C LYS A 37 14.91 -0.46 11.59
N LEU A 38 15.86 -0.46 12.53
CA LEU A 38 15.82 -1.35 13.69
C LEU A 38 14.68 -0.98 14.65
N ILE A 39 14.45 0.31 14.89
CA ILE A 39 13.30 0.81 15.66
C ILE A 39 11.99 0.37 14.99
N GLN A 40 11.89 0.56 13.67
CA GLN A 40 10.71 0.14 12.91
C GLN A 40 10.49 -1.37 13.01
N ARG A 41 11.56 -2.17 12.92
CA ARG A 41 11.49 -3.62 13.10
C ARG A 41 10.96 -3.98 14.48
N TYR A 42 11.47 -3.35 15.54
CA TYR A 42 11.04 -3.58 16.92
C TYR A 42 9.55 -3.24 17.11
N ALA A 43 9.12 -2.07 16.61
CA ALA A 43 7.73 -1.62 16.67
C ALA A 43 6.74 -2.61 16.04
N LEU A 44 7.21 -3.40 15.07
CA LEU A 44 6.42 -4.40 14.35
C LEU A 44 6.46 -5.81 14.99
N LEU A 45 7.23 -6.03 16.06
CA LEU A 45 7.26 -7.32 16.75
C LEU A 45 6.05 -7.48 17.68
N ASN A 46 5.52 -8.69 17.81
CA ASN A 46 4.53 -9.00 18.84
C ASN A 46 5.24 -9.64 20.03
N TYR A 47 4.62 -9.60 21.21
CA TYR A 47 5.13 -10.25 22.43
C TYR A 47 6.46 -9.68 22.94
N VAL A 48 6.67 -8.37 22.79
CA VAL A 48 7.86 -7.65 23.29
C VAL A 48 7.44 -6.41 24.06
N ASP A 49 8.28 -5.91 24.95
CA ASP A 49 8.00 -4.74 25.77
C ASP A 49 8.28 -3.41 25.04
N HIS A 50 7.25 -2.95 24.34
CA HIS A 50 7.26 -1.70 23.58
C HIS A 50 7.43 -0.47 24.45
N ARG A 51 6.97 -0.50 25.70
CA ARG A 51 7.04 0.64 26.61
C ARG A 51 8.50 0.86 27.04
N THR A 52 9.19 -0.21 27.43
CA THR A 52 10.60 -0.14 27.80
C THR A 52 11.47 0.40 26.65
N MET A 53 11.21 -0.05 25.42
CA MET A 53 11.92 0.49 24.26
C MET A 53 11.63 1.98 24.04
N LEU A 54 10.37 2.43 24.09
CA LEU A 54 10.04 3.86 23.93
C LEU A 54 10.66 4.74 25.02
N GLU A 55 10.71 4.27 26.26
CA GLU A 55 11.36 5.00 27.36
C GLU A 55 12.86 5.17 27.10
N LEU A 56 13.53 4.10 26.66
CA LEU A 56 14.94 4.11 26.28
C LEU A 56 15.22 5.06 25.10
N LEU A 57 14.39 5.01 24.06
CA LEU A 57 14.48 5.91 22.90
C LEU A 57 14.24 7.37 23.33
N THR A 58 13.28 7.63 24.21
CA THR A 58 12.99 8.96 24.75
C THR A 58 14.17 9.50 25.56
N GLN A 59 14.81 8.66 26.38
CA GLN A 59 16.00 9.06 27.12
C GLN A 59 17.16 9.41 26.17
N LYS A 60 17.31 8.66 25.08
CA LYS A 60 18.31 8.96 24.03
C LYS A 60 18.01 10.24 23.27
N ALA A 61 16.74 10.52 23.01
CA ALA A 61 16.31 11.73 22.30
C ALA A 61 16.65 13.01 23.04
N ARG A 62 16.91 12.98 24.36
CA ARG A 62 17.40 14.14 25.12
C ARG A 62 18.85 14.53 24.83
N ARG A 63 19.58 13.69 24.11
CA ARG A 63 20.99 13.95 23.82
C ARG A 63 21.09 14.93 22.65
N PRO A 64 22.11 15.80 22.63
CA PRO A 64 22.38 16.65 21.48
C PRO A 64 22.47 15.84 20.19
N LEU A 65 21.90 16.39 19.12
CA LEU A 65 21.86 15.72 17.83
C LEU A 65 23.28 15.64 17.25
N ALA A 66 23.73 14.42 16.93
CA ALA A 66 24.99 14.21 16.22
C ALA A 66 24.78 14.36 14.70
N PRO A 67 25.75 14.87 13.92
CA PRO A 67 25.63 15.07 12.47
C PRO A 67 25.15 13.82 11.71
N GLN A 68 25.64 12.64 12.08
CA GLN A 68 25.21 11.36 11.47
C GLN A 68 23.72 11.00 11.69
N SER A 69 23.01 11.73 12.54
CA SER A 69 21.59 11.48 12.86
C SER A 69 20.64 12.21 11.94
N PHE A 70 21.12 13.27 11.24
CA PHE A 70 20.27 14.11 10.40
C PHE A 70 19.57 13.30 9.30
N GLY A 71 20.32 12.48 8.56
CA GLY A 71 19.73 11.65 7.50
C GLY A 71 18.67 10.65 7.99
N GLY A 72 18.57 10.41 9.30
CA GLY A 72 17.62 9.48 9.93
C GLY A 72 16.47 10.15 10.67
N LEU A 73 16.35 11.48 10.68
CA LEU A 73 15.35 12.20 11.49
C LEU A 73 13.92 11.78 11.14
N ARG A 74 13.57 11.88 9.85
CA ARG A 74 12.26 11.50 9.33
C ARG A 74 11.93 10.05 9.63
N GLN A 75 12.87 9.14 9.36
CA GLN A 75 12.70 7.70 9.50
C GLN A 75 12.58 7.30 10.97
N THR A 76 13.31 7.98 11.87
CA THR A 76 13.22 7.74 13.32
C THR A 76 11.83 8.09 13.83
N LEU A 77 11.32 9.27 13.47
CA LEU A 77 9.97 9.67 13.87
C LEU A 77 8.92 8.72 13.28
N GLN A 78 9.02 8.43 11.98
CA GLN A 78 8.13 7.47 11.31
C GLN A 78 8.17 6.08 11.96
N ALA A 79 9.36 5.61 12.37
CA ALA A 79 9.52 4.33 13.04
C ALA A 79 8.86 4.32 14.43
N VAL A 80 8.99 5.40 15.21
CA VAL A 80 8.30 5.54 16.51
C VAL A 80 6.78 5.60 16.32
N GLN A 81 6.30 6.25 15.24
CA GLN A 81 4.87 6.28 14.95
C GLN A 81 4.26 4.88 14.66
N ARG A 82 5.08 3.87 14.34
CA ARG A 82 4.64 2.48 14.15
C ARG A 82 4.46 1.67 15.45
N PHE A 83 4.82 2.24 16.60
CA PHE A 83 4.55 1.59 17.89
C PHE A 83 3.04 1.51 18.16
N PRO A 84 2.60 0.52 18.98
CA PRO A 84 1.20 0.28 19.31
C PRO A 84 0.42 1.54 19.68
N LEU A 85 -0.85 1.57 19.29
CA LEU A 85 -1.75 2.72 19.48
C LEU A 85 -1.96 3.04 20.97
N GLU A 86 -1.90 2.03 21.83
CA GLU A 86 -2.04 2.19 23.28
C GLU A 86 -0.92 3.06 23.89
N LEU A 87 0.20 3.25 23.16
CA LEU A 87 1.37 4.01 23.60
C LEU A 87 1.42 5.43 22.99
N ASN A 88 0.29 5.98 22.54
CA ASN A 88 0.24 7.32 21.92
C ASN A 88 0.80 8.43 22.83
N ASN A 89 0.62 8.32 24.15
CA ASN A 89 1.17 9.29 25.10
C ASN A 89 2.70 9.23 25.13
N GLU A 90 3.28 8.03 25.17
CA GLU A 90 4.71 7.77 25.14
C GLU A 90 5.32 8.19 23.80
N LYS A 91 4.64 7.93 22.68
CA LYS A 91 5.05 8.37 21.34
C LYS A 91 5.08 9.88 21.23
N LYS A 92 4.04 10.57 21.72
CA LYS A 92 4.00 12.05 21.76
C LYS A 92 5.11 12.62 22.64
N LYS A 93 5.37 12.00 23.79
CA LYS A 93 6.48 12.37 24.67
C LYS A 93 7.84 12.21 23.99
N PHE A 94 8.05 11.11 23.27
CA PHE A 94 9.26 10.91 22.47
C PHE A 94 9.41 12.04 21.45
N GLU A 95 8.36 12.32 20.68
CA GLU A 95 8.39 13.34 19.62
C GLU A 95 8.70 14.72 20.18
N THR A 96 8.04 15.16 21.26
CA THR A 96 8.34 16.45 21.89
C THR A 96 9.80 16.56 22.34
N VAL A 97 10.34 15.50 22.97
CA VAL A 97 11.73 15.49 23.44
C VAL A 97 12.71 15.47 22.25
N PHE A 98 12.40 14.70 21.22
CA PHE A 98 13.20 14.59 20.01
C PHE A 98 13.27 15.92 19.26
N LEU A 99 12.13 16.60 19.10
CA LEU A 99 12.06 17.91 18.45
C LEU A 99 12.77 19.00 19.24
N ALA A 100 12.68 18.99 20.57
CA ALA A 100 13.44 19.92 21.40
C ALA A 100 14.94 19.84 21.12
N SER A 101 15.50 18.62 21.09
CA SER A 101 16.92 18.41 20.77
C SER A 101 17.29 18.79 19.32
N VAL A 102 16.36 18.67 18.37
CA VAL A 102 16.56 19.16 17.00
C VAL A 102 16.64 20.68 16.99
N LEU A 103 15.70 21.37 17.65
CA LEU A 103 15.60 22.83 17.72
C LEU A 103 16.80 23.48 18.44
N GLU A 104 17.44 22.77 19.37
CA GLU A 104 18.67 23.21 20.03
C GLU A 104 19.91 23.19 19.11
N THR A 105 19.81 22.65 17.89
CA THR A 105 20.97 22.53 16.99
C THR A 105 21.38 23.90 16.42
N PRO A 106 22.67 24.28 16.45
CA PRO A 106 23.12 25.57 15.93
C PRO A 106 22.87 25.71 14.42
N MET A 107 22.16 26.76 14.01
CA MET A 107 21.76 26.96 12.60
C MET A 107 22.95 27.17 11.64
N HIS A 108 24.02 27.82 12.12
CA HIS A 108 25.18 28.21 11.31
C HIS A 108 26.12 27.05 10.99
N SER A 109 25.92 25.87 11.59
CA SER A 109 26.70 24.66 11.30
C SER A 109 26.05 23.71 10.30
N LEU A 110 24.84 24.03 9.82
CA LEU A 110 24.06 23.12 8.97
C LEU A 110 24.47 23.20 7.50
N SER A 111 24.70 22.05 6.90
CA SER A 111 24.90 21.83 5.48
C SER A 111 23.57 21.74 4.72
N SER A 112 23.62 21.85 3.38
CA SER A 112 22.43 21.70 2.51
C SER A 112 21.70 20.37 2.76
N ALA A 113 22.44 19.28 2.95
CA ALA A 113 21.87 17.96 3.21
C ALA A 113 21.12 17.90 4.56
N GLU A 114 21.62 18.60 5.58
CA GLU A 114 20.99 18.66 6.90
C GLU A 114 19.71 19.51 6.86
N TYR A 115 19.69 20.61 6.09
CA TYR A 115 18.45 21.34 5.80
C TYR A 115 17.43 20.48 5.04
N GLY A 116 17.87 19.70 4.06
CA GLY A 116 17.01 18.72 3.38
C GLY A 116 16.40 17.69 4.33
N ALA A 117 17.17 17.25 5.34
CA ALA A 117 16.66 16.35 6.38
C ALA A 117 15.64 17.02 7.32
N LEU A 118 15.79 18.31 7.63
CA LEU A 118 14.80 19.07 8.41
C LEU A 118 13.49 19.25 7.65
N TRP A 119 13.57 19.53 6.34
CA TRP A 119 12.42 19.51 5.44
C TRP A 119 11.71 18.16 5.45
N SER A 120 12.48 17.09 5.33
CA SER A 120 12.00 15.71 5.41
C SER A 120 11.28 15.43 6.74
N LEU A 121 11.87 15.88 7.87
CA LEU A 121 11.30 15.74 9.21
C LEU A 121 9.95 16.45 9.33
N ALA A 122 9.84 17.71 8.87
CA ALA A 122 8.61 18.49 8.94
C ALA A 122 7.39 17.76 8.33
N THR A 123 7.62 16.95 7.29
CA THR A 123 6.56 16.14 6.68
C THR A 123 5.94 15.11 7.64
N GLN A 124 6.67 14.66 8.67
CA GLN A 124 6.24 13.61 9.62
C GLN A 124 5.85 14.11 11.01
N VAL A 125 6.07 15.38 11.34
CA VAL A 125 5.77 15.95 12.67
C VAL A 125 4.27 16.00 12.94
N THR A 126 3.77 15.38 13.99
CA THR A 126 2.34 15.20 14.23
C THR A 126 1.60 16.52 14.38
N GLU A 127 2.11 17.43 15.20
CA GLU A 127 1.48 18.70 15.55
C GLU A 127 1.94 19.85 14.63
N TRP A 128 1.00 20.59 14.03
CA TRP A 128 1.34 21.68 13.10
C TRP A 128 2.16 22.80 13.74
N LYS A 129 1.89 23.13 14.99
CA LYS A 129 2.67 24.13 15.75
C LYS A 129 4.17 23.79 15.79
N ASP A 130 4.52 22.50 15.80
CA ASP A 130 5.91 22.06 15.87
C ASP A 130 6.57 22.08 14.48
N VAL A 131 5.76 21.92 13.42
CA VAL A 131 6.18 22.20 12.03
C VAL A 131 6.53 23.68 11.86
N LEU A 132 5.68 24.57 12.36
CA LEU A 132 5.93 26.02 12.33
C LEU A 132 7.17 26.37 13.17
N ALA A 133 7.31 25.83 14.38
CA ALA A 133 8.49 26.05 15.22
C ALA A 133 9.80 25.61 14.53
N LEU A 134 9.79 24.48 13.80
CA LEU A 134 10.93 24.05 13.00
C LEU A 134 11.23 25.05 11.86
N SER A 135 10.21 25.52 11.16
CA SER A 135 10.36 26.47 10.05
C SER A 135 10.75 27.88 10.50
N ASP A 136 10.37 28.28 11.71
CA ASP A 136 10.74 29.59 12.28
C ASP A 136 12.17 29.57 12.82
N THR A 137 12.56 28.43 13.40
CA THR A 137 13.92 28.24 13.94
C THR A 137 14.91 28.08 12.80
N PHE A 138 14.64 27.19 11.84
CA PHE A 138 15.51 27.01 10.69
C PHE A 138 14.91 27.73 9.48
N PRO A 139 15.63 28.62 8.78
CA PRO A 139 15.07 29.41 7.69
C PRO A 139 14.89 28.57 6.42
N MET A 140 14.05 27.55 6.51
CA MET A 140 13.89 26.46 5.54
C MET A 140 13.51 26.99 4.16
N GLN A 141 12.59 27.97 4.08
CA GLN A 141 12.23 28.65 2.84
C GLN A 141 13.41 29.28 2.10
N SER A 142 14.31 29.95 2.84
CA SER A 142 15.49 30.59 2.23
C SER A 142 16.44 29.58 1.59
N THR A 143 16.42 28.31 2.05
CA THR A 143 17.27 27.24 1.51
C THR A 143 16.75 26.64 0.21
N LEU A 144 15.50 26.89 -0.18
CA LEU A 144 14.89 26.33 -1.38
C LEU A 144 15.66 26.70 -2.65
N GLN A 145 16.20 27.92 -2.71
CA GLN A 145 16.97 28.41 -3.86
C GLN A 145 18.33 27.71 -4.02
N HIS A 146 18.84 27.10 -2.94
CA HIS A 146 20.12 26.42 -2.92
C HIS A 146 20.01 24.91 -3.13
N GLN A 147 18.79 24.36 -3.06
CA GLN A 147 18.54 22.95 -3.34
C GLN A 147 18.68 22.67 -4.84
N SER A 148 19.36 21.57 -5.16
CA SER A 148 19.35 21.00 -6.50
C SER A 148 17.94 20.56 -6.91
N ARG A 149 17.72 20.39 -8.21
CA ARG A 149 16.43 19.95 -8.77
C ARG A 149 15.99 18.59 -8.24
N SER A 150 16.94 17.66 -8.08
CA SER A 150 16.67 16.34 -7.52
C SER A 150 16.28 16.41 -6.03
N GLU A 151 16.97 17.23 -5.24
CA GLU A 151 16.64 17.45 -3.82
C GLU A 151 15.26 18.07 -3.64
N PHE A 152 14.91 19.06 -4.46
CA PHE A 152 13.60 19.72 -4.41
C PHE A 152 12.47 18.76 -4.80
N ARG A 153 12.64 17.95 -5.85
CA ARG A 153 11.65 16.93 -6.23
C ARG A 153 11.47 15.87 -5.15
N ALA A 154 12.57 15.35 -4.61
CA ALA A 154 12.51 14.38 -3.52
C ALA A 154 11.76 14.92 -2.30
N LEU A 155 11.91 16.21 -1.99
CA LEU A 155 11.17 16.88 -0.92
C LEU A 155 9.66 16.95 -1.20
N LEU A 156 9.26 17.33 -2.42
CA LEU A 156 7.85 17.34 -2.83
C LEU A 156 7.22 15.94 -2.78
N ASP A 157 7.90 14.94 -3.33
CA ASP A 157 7.41 13.55 -3.31
C ASP A 157 7.24 13.02 -1.87
N GLN A 158 8.10 13.47 -0.94
CA GLN A 158 7.96 13.14 0.48
C GLN A 158 6.72 13.77 1.11
N MET A 159 6.36 15.00 0.73
CA MET A 159 5.13 15.65 1.18
C MET A 159 3.89 14.89 0.69
N PHE A 160 3.89 14.41 -0.56
CA PHE A 160 2.77 13.66 -1.12
C PHE A 160 2.67 12.20 -0.64
N THR A 161 3.71 11.68 0.02
CA THR A 161 3.74 10.32 0.59
C THR A 161 3.52 10.30 2.10
N THR A 162 3.28 11.45 2.72
CA THR A 162 2.90 11.52 4.14
C THR A 162 1.63 10.69 4.38
N LEU A 163 1.67 9.84 5.41
CA LEU A 163 0.53 8.99 5.76
C LEU A 163 -0.73 9.85 5.94
N PRO A 164 -1.92 9.33 5.61
CA PRO A 164 -3.11 9.76 6.30
C PRO A 164 -2.87 9.48 7.78
N SER A 165 -2.71 10.54 8.58
CA SER A 165 -3.08 10.47 9.99
C SER A 165 -4.48 9.85 10.03
N THR A 166 -4.73 8.98 10.99
CA THR A 166 -5.98 8.23 11.27
C THR A 166 -7.21 9.13 11.52
N ILE A 167 -7.51 10.02 10.57
CA ILE A 167 -8.64 10.91 10.54
C ILE A 167 -9.18 10.81 9.11
N SER A 168 -10.23 10.00 8.94
CA SER A 168 -11.09 10.08 7.75
C SER A 168 -11.44 11.55 7.49
N PRO A 169 -11.28 12.06 6.26
CA PRO A 169 -12.00 13.26 5.86
C PRO A 169 -13.44 12.82 5.59
N SER A 170 -14.28 12.84 6.62
CA SER A 170 -15.72 12.82 6.44
C SER A 170 -16.17 14.20 5.95
N ASN A 171 -16.82 14.19 4.79
CA ASN A 171 -17.77 15.17 4.27
C ASN A 171 -17.25 16.53 3.82
N THR A 172 -17.42 16.75 2.51
CA THR A 172 -17.55 18.02 1.81
C THR A 172 -18.44 19.01 2.58
N PRO A 173 -18.03 20.28 2.76
CA PRO A 173 -18.96 21.31 3.20
C PRO A 173 -19.90 21.64 2.05
N ALA A 174 -21.20 21.58 2.32
CA ALA A 174 -22.21 22.19 1.46
C ALA A 174 -21.92 23.70 1.38
N VAL A 175 -22.06 24.24 0.17
CA VAL A 175 -21.86 25.65 -0.13
C VAL A 175 -22.76 26.51 0.76
N GLY A 176 -22.13 27.40 1.54
CA GLY A 176 -22.80 28.55 2.13
C GLY A 176 -22.98 28.50 3.64
N GLU A 177 -21.89 28.51 4.41
CA GLU A 177 -21.88 29.03 5.78
C GLU A 177 -20.49 29.58 6.10
N THR A 178 -20.43 30.75 6.70
CA THR A 178 -19.18 31.44 7.08
C THR A 178 -18.44 30.64 8.14
N THR A 179 -17.56 29.74 7.71
CA THR A 179 -16.66 28.97 8.56
C THR A 179 -15.65 29.90 9.21
N SER A 180 -15.49 29.79 10.54
CA SER A 180 -14.42 30.51 11.24
C SER A 180 -13.05 29.97 10.80
N GLU A 181 -12.00 30.79 10.84
CA GLU A 181 -10.61 30.41 10.45
C GLU A 181 -10.14 29.08 11.06
N LYS A 182 -10.67 28.68 12.22
CA LYS A 182 -10.33 27.41 12.91
C LYS A 182 -10.98 26.16 12.31
N GLU A 183 -12.07 26.29 11.54
CA GLU A 183 -12.67 25.18 10.79
C GLU A 183 -11.99 25.01 9.43
N TRP A 184 -11.61 26.12 8.80
CA TRP A 184 -10.84 26.16 7.55
C TRP A 184 -9.49 25.43 7.66
N GLU A 185 -8.78 25.58 8.79
CA GLU A 185 -7.52 24.87 9.07
C GLU A 185 -7.69 23.34 9.30
N ARG A 186 -8.89 22.87 9.67
CA ARG A 186 -9.19 21.44 9.85
C ARG A 186 -9.54 20.75 8.54
N GLU A 187 -10.04 21.48 7.55
CA GLU A 187 -10.50 20.93 6.26
C GLU A 187 -9.36 20.71 5.26
N MET A 188 -8.21 21.39 5.42
CA MET A 188 -7.09 21.28 4.49
C MET A 188 -6.24 20.02 4.71
N SER A 189 -5.99 19.30 3.62
CA SER A 189 -5.08 18.14 3.66
C SER A 189 -3.67 18.56 4.06
N ARG A 190 -2.99 17.74 4.86
CA ARG A 190 -1.61 17.99 5.29
C ARG A 190 -0.63 18.25 4.13
N PRO A 191 -0.67 17.48 3.01
CA PRO A 191 0.16 17.79 1.85
C PRO A 191 -0.11 19.17 1.25
N PHE A 192 -1.37 19.61 1.22
CA PHE A 192 -1.74 20.94 0.75
C PHE A 192 -1.09 22.02 1.62
N ARG A 193 -1.23 21.92 2.96
CA ARG A 193 -0.64 22.89 3.90
C ARG A 193 0.88 22.96 3.83
N LEU A 194 1.56 21.80 3.77
CA LEU A 194 3.02 21.74 3.60
C LEU A 194 3.45 22.45 2.30
N LEU A 195 2.68 22.28 1.22
CA LEU A 195 2.98 22.87 -0.08
C LEU A 195 2.70 24.38 -0.11
N THR A 196 1.58 24.84 0.44
CA THR A 196 1.16 26.25 0.35
C THR A 196 1.78 27.12 1.43
N GLU A 197 1.84 26.67 2.69
CA GLU A 197 2.34 27.45 3.82
C GLU A 197 3.88 27.43 3.90
N LEU A 198 4.53 26.29 3.58
CA LEU A 198 5.99 26.19 3.70
C LEU A 198 6.75 26.45 2.40
N ILE A 199 6.27 26.01 1.24
CA ILE A 199 6.99 26.20 -0.05
C ILE A 199 6.42 27.37 -0.85
N GLY A 200 5.08 27.46 -0.91
CA GLY A 200 4.35 28.29 -1.85
C GLY A 200 3.98 27.49 -3.11
N GLY A 201 2.69 27.31 -3.35
CA GLY A 201 2.17 26.48 -4.45
C GLY A 201 2.67 26.93 -5.83
N GLU A 202 2.67 28.24 -6.09
CA GLU A 202 3.16 28.81 -7.36
C GLU A 202 4.67 28.61 -7.54
N CYS A 203 5.46 28.66 -6.45
CA CYS A 203 6.90 28.38 -6.50
C CYS A 203 7.16 26.91 -6.86
N ALA A 204 6.41 25.99 -6.26
CA ALA A 204 6.52 24.57 -6.55
C ALA A 204 6.12 24.24 -8.00
N VAL A 205 4.99 24.79 -8.47
CA VAL A 205 4.54 24.62 -9.85
C VAL A 205 5.56 25.18 -10.84
N GLY A 206 6.00 26.42 -10.66
CA GLY A 206 6.95 27.08 -11.56
C GLY A 206 8.27 26.32 -11.68
N ARG A 207 8.88 25.93 -10.55
CA ARG A 207 10.17 25.20 -10.56
C ARG A 207 10.08 23.83 -11.23
N ILE A 208 8.97 23.12 -11.04
CA ILE A 208 8.79 21.79 -11.65
C ILE A 208 8.45 21.92 -13.14
N LEU A 209 7.67 22.93 -13.54
CA LEU A 209 7.43 23.22 -14.95
C LEU A 209 8.73 23.61 -15.67
N ASP A 210 9.60 24.40 -15.03
CA ASP A 210 10.93 24.71 -15.54
C ASP A 210 11.78 23.44 -15.76
N ASP A 211 11.68 22.45 -14.87
CA ASP A 211 12.38 21.18 -15.02
C ASP A 211 11.86 20.36 -16.21
N ILE A 212 10.56 20.43 -16.50
CA ILE A 212 9.95 19.77 -17.67
C ILE A 212 10.30 20.51 -18.96
N ALA A 213 10.28 21.84 -18.96
CA ALA A 213 10.39 22.67 -20.17
C ALA A 213 11.83 22.90 -20.66
N GLN A 214 12.84 22.80 -19.80
CA GLN A 214 14.21 23.23 -20.14
C GLN A 214 14.98 22.27 -21.05
N SER A 215 15.34 22.73 -22.25
CA SER A 215 16.08 22.00 -23.30
C SER A 215 17.49 21.51 -22.94
N VAL A 216 18.08 22.00 -21.84
CA VAL A 216 19.46 21.67 -21.40
C VAL A 216 19.49 20.57 -20.34
N ALA A 217 18.37 20.26 -19.67
CA ALA A 217 18.31 19.17 -18.70
C ALA A 217 18.55 17.82 -19.39
N SER A 218 19.24 16.91 -18.68
CA SER A 218 19.38 15.52 -19.14
C SER A 218 17.99 14.91 -19.31
N TRP A 219 17.82 14.05 -20.31
CA TRP A 219 16.52 13.43 -20.61
C TRP A 219 15.90 12.76 -19.37
N SER A 220 16.73 12.10 -18.56
CA SER A 220 16.30 11.46 -17.29
C SER A 220 15.77 12.45 -16.26
N ASP A 221 16.29 13.68 -16.21
CA ASP A 221 15.83 14.68 -15.24
C ASP A 221 14.45 15.22 -15.57
N ARG A 222 14.14 15.42 -16.86
CA ARG A 222 12.80 15.87 -17.31
C ARG A 222 11.74 14.81 -17.04
N GLU A 223 12.04 13.57 -17.41
CA GLU A 223 11.13 12.43 -17.24
C GLU A 223 10.77 12.23 -15.76
N ALA A 224 11.76 12.29 -14.86
CA ALA A 224 11.54 12.13 -13.43
C ALA A 224 10.82 13.34 -12.79
N ALA A 225 10.64 14.48 -13.47
CA ALA A 225 9.87 15.62 -12.96
C ALA A 225 8.36 15.47 -13.17
N VAL A 226 7.95 14.64 -14.14
CA VAL A 226 6.54 14.42 -14.50
C VAL A 226 5.68 13.85 -13.37
N PRO A 227 6.06 12.75 -12.69
CA PRO A 227 5.25 12.23 -11.57
C PRO A 227 5.15 13.22 -10.40
N THR A 228 6.23 13.98 -10.12
CA THR A 228 6.20 15.04 -9.10
C THR A 228 5.26 16.18 -9.50
N PHE A 229 5.28 16.62 -10.77
CA PHE A 229 4.35 17.64 -11.29
C PHE A 229 2.89 17.21 -11.12
N VAL A 230 2.56 16.00 -11.54
CA VAL A 230 1.22 15.43 -11.37
C VAL A 230 0.83 15.36 -9.88
N GLY A 231 1.79 15.06 -8.99
CA GLY A 231 1.61 15.14 -7.54
C GLY A 231 1.28 16.55 -7.03
N VAL A 232 2.02 17.57 -7.48
CA VAL A 232 1.78 18.99 -7.13
C VAL A 232 0.38 19.42 -7.57
N VAL A 233 0.03 19.19 -8.83
CA VAL A 233 -1.26 19.61 -9.41
C VAL A 233 -2.42 18.91 -8.75
N HIS A 234 -2.31 17.59 -8.52
CA HIS A 234 -3.33 16.84 -7.78
C HIS A 234 -3.50 17.38 -6.35
N THR A 235 -2.40 17.71 -5.67
CA THR A 235 -2.43 18.24 -4.30
C THR A 235 -3.05 19.63 -4.24
N LEU A 236 -2.70 20.52 -5.18
CA LEU A 236 -3.25 21.88 -5.27
C LEU A 236 -4.67 21.92 -5.85
N ASN A 237 -5.18 20.79 -6.34
CA ASN A 237 -6.47 20.67 -6.99
C ASN A 237 -6.65 21.66 -8.16
N ARG A 238 -5.55 22.00 -8.87
CA ARG A 238 -5.53 23.05 -9.91
C ARG A 238 -4.50 22.75 -11.00
N TRP A 239 -4.96 22.77 -12.25
CA TRP A 239 -4.11 22.72 -13.43
C TRP A 239 -3.62 24.15 -13.76
N PRO A 240 -2.31 24.41 -13.93
CA PRO A 240 -1.81 25.77 -14.13
C PRO A 240 -2.19 26.34 -15.51
N ASP A 241 -2.68 27.58 -15.54
CA ASP A 241 -3.08 28.24 -16.80
C ASP A 241 -1.85 28.83 -17.53
N GLY A 242 -1.68 28.51 -18.81
CA GLY A 242 -0.76 29.24 -19.72
C GLY A 242 0.76 28.96 -19.60
N GLN A 243 1.21 28.09 -18.69
CA GLN A 243 2.64 27.73 -18.51
C GLN A 243 2.97 26.28 -18.89
N ILE A 244 2.01 25.55 -19.47
CA ILE A 244 2.12 24.11 -19.67
C ILE A 244 2.61 23.79 -21.08
N PRO A 245 3.49 22.78 -21.25
CA PRO A 245 3.83 22.28 -22.56
C PRO A 245 2.57 21.91 -23.35
N ASP A 246 2.52 22.23 -24.65
CA ASP A 246 1.37 21.86 -25.48
C ASP A 246 1.28 20.33 -25.65
N GLU A 247 0.15 19.85 -26.19
CA GLU A 247 -0.07 18.41 -26.47
C GLU A 247 1.13 17.79 -27.21
N LYS A 248 1.67 18.51 -28.19
CA LYS A 248 2.86 18.08 -28.94
C LYS A 248 4.10 17.96 -28.08
N ALA A 249 4.33 18.85 -27.12
CA ALA A 249 5.45 18.76 -26.19
C ALA A 249 5.28 17.63 -25.18
N TRP A 250 4.05 17.28 -24.79
CA TRP A 250 3.75 16.08 -23.99
C TRP A 250 3.95 14.78 -24.78
N ASP A 251 3.62 14.78 -26.06
CA ASP A 251 3.90 13.65 -26.96
C ASP A 251 5.41 13.53 -27.30
N GLN A 252 6.12 14.66 -27.32
CA GLN A 252 7.58 14.73 -27.55
C GLN A 252 8.42 14.56 -26.29
N LEU A 253 7.83 14.69 -25.10
CA LEU A 253 8.34 14.03 -23.91
C LEU A 253 8.25 12.55 -24.25
N ILE A 254 9.29 12.02 -24.90
CA ILE A 254 9.45 10.60 -25.22
C ILE A 254 9.54 9.91 -23.87
N LEU A 255 8.39 9.67 -23.25
CA LEU A 255 8.31 9.01 -21.98
C LEU A 255 8.68 7.57 -22.26
N ARG A 256 9.99 7.30 -22.23
CA ARG A 256 10.54 5.97 -22.44
C ARG A 256 9.86 5.01 -21.47
N VAL A 257 9.68 3.78 -21.92
CA VAL A 257 9.45 2.61 -21.07
C VAL A 257 10.53 2.66 -19.97
N SER A 258 10.17 3.07 -18.74
CA SER A 258 11.03 3.39 -17.57
C SER A 258 11.13 4.86 -17.09
N THR A 259 10.28 5.80 -17.51
CA THR A 259 10.35 7.18 -16.98
C THR A 259 9.98 7.32 -15.52
N LEU A 260 9.05 6.49 -15.06
CA LEU A 260 8.47 6.56 -13.73
C LEU A 260 9.26 5.69 -12.72
N GLN A 261 9.99 4.67 -13.22
CA GLN A 261 10.91 3.78 -12.48
C GLN A 261 10.34 3.19 -11.19
N THR A 262 9.01 3.02 -11.14
CA THR A 262 8.33 2.53 -9.96
C THR A 262 8.39 1.00 -9.96
N SER A 263 9.01 0.41 -8.93
CA SER A 263 8.99 -1.03 -8.66
C SER A 263 8.09 -1.41 -7.48
N ASP A 264 7.24 -0.48 -7.04
CA ASP A 264 6.28 -0.65 -5.95
C ASP A 264 4.83 -0.43 -6.36
N LEU A 265 3.98 -1.45 -6.18
CA LEU A 265 2.56 -1.39 -6.54
C LEU A 265 1.77 -0.30 -5.80
N ASN A 266 2.13 0.02 -4.54
CA ASN A 266 1.44 1.08 -3.80
C ASN A 266 1.80 2.46 -4.33
N GLN A 267 3.07 2.67 -4.68
CA GLN A 267 3.51 3.90 -5.35
C GLN A 267 2.84 4.04 -6.73
N LEU A 268 2.76 2.96 -7.50
CA LEU A 268 2.10 2.95 -8.80
C LEU A 268 0.61 3.26 -8.68
N LEU A 269 -0.11 2.68 -7.71
CA LEU A 269 -1.52 2.96 -7.47
C LEU A 269 -1.78 4.43 -7.10
N ARG A 270 -0.91 5.04 -6.28
CA ARG A 270 -0.99 6.47 -5.95
C ARG A 270 -0.76 7.33 -7.19
N LEU A 271 0.23 6.99 -8.01
CA LEU A 271 0.48 7.71 -9.25
C LEU A 271 -0.70 7.58 -10.21
N LEU A 272 -1.22 6.37 -10.40
CA LEU A 272 -2.40 6.10 -11.22
C LEU A 272 -3.59 6.96 -10.77
N THR A 273 -3.84 7.03 -9.46
CA THR A 273 -4.90 7.88 -8.89
C THR A 273 -4.70 9.35 -9.23
N ARG A 274 -3.47 9.87 -9.14
CA ARG A 274 -3.16 11.27 -9.45
C ARG A 274 -3.29 11.58 -10.93
N VAL A 275 -2.78 10.69 -11.79
CA VAL A 275 -2.85 10.82 -13.25
C VAL A 275 -4.30 10.82 -13.72
N HIS A 276 -5.15 9.96 -13.16
CA HIS A 276 -6.57 9.90 -13.52
C HIS A 276 -7.47 10.91 -12.77
N SER A 277 -6.89 11.82 -12.00
CA SER A 277 -7.61 12.95 -11.41
C SER A 277 -8.33 13.76 -12.50
N PRO A 278 -9.56 14.26 -12.26
CA PRO A 278 -10.31 15.03 -13.26
C PRO A 278 -9.62 16.33 -13.71
N ILE A 279 -8.66 16.82 -12.91
CA ILE A 279 -7.87 18.03 -13.19
C ILE A 279 -6.79 17.77 -14.22
N VAL A 280 -6.35 16.51 -14.38
CA VAL A 280 -5.31 16.15 -15.34
C VAL A 280 -5.96 15.96 -16.72
N PRO A 281 -5.53 16.71 -17.76
CA PRO A 281 -6.07 16.59 -19.10
C PRO A 281 -5.94 15.19 -19.69
N SER A 282 -6.84 14.81 -20.61
CA SER A 282 -6.79 13.52 -21.31
C SER A 282 -5.46 13.29 -22.03
N TYR A 283 -4.94 14.28 -22.75
CA TYR A 283 -3.69 14.12 -23.50
C TYR A 283 -2.52 13.73 -22.60
N VAL A 284 -2.40 14.30 -21.39
CA VAL A 284 -1.35 13.93 -20.42
C VAL A 284 -1.52 12.49 -19.93
N ARG A 285 -2.77 12.06 -19.69
CA ARG A 285 -3.07 10.67 -19.29
C ARG A 285 -2.68 9.69 -20.38
N ASP A 286 -3.00 10.02 -21.63
CA ASP A 286 -2.71 9.19 -22.79
C ASP A 286 -1.20 9.07 -23.02
N SER A 287 -0.45 10.18 -22.93
CA SER A 287 1.02 10.16 -23.05
C SER A 287 1.70 9.34 -21.93
N LEU A 288 1.10 9.25 -20.74
CA LEU A 288 1.65 8.49 -19.60
C LEU A 288 1.30 7.00 -19.60
N ASN A 289 0.33 6.57 -20.42
CA ASN A 289 -0.20 5.21 -20.36
C ASN A 289 0.86 4.12 -20.65
N ASP A 290 1.74 4.37 -21.63
CA ASP A 290 2.83 3.44 -21.96
C ASP A 290 3.86 3.29 -20.82
N ALA A 291 4.18 4.40 -20.15
CA ALA A 291 5.07 4.40 -18.99
C ALA A 291 4.45 3.66 -17.80
N LEU A 292 3.16 3.88 -17.53
CA LEU A 292 2.43 3.16 -16.49
C LEU A 292 2.35 1.64 -16.77
N CYS A 293 2.15 1.25 -18.03
CA CYS A 293 2.18 -0.17 -18.43
C CYS A 293 3.57 -0.79 -18.20
N ALA A 294 4.64 -0.05 -18.53
CA ALA A 294 6.01 -0.48 -18.33
C ALA A 294 6.35 -0.68 -16.85
N ASP A 295 5.96 0.25 -16.00
CA ASP A 295 6.17 0.18 -14.55
C ASP A 295 5.34 -0.93 -13.90
N LEU A 296 4.11 -1.15 -14.34
CA LEU A 296 3.30 -2.27 -13.87
C LEU A 296 3.97 -3.61 -14.22
N TRP A 297 4.47 -3.74 -15.45
CA TRP A 297 5.23 -4.93 -15.86
C TRP A 297 6.49 -5.13 -15.01
N ARG A 298 7.22 -4.03 -14.72
CA ARG A 298 8.38 -4.04 -13.83
C ARG A 298 8.02 -4.51 -12.42
N CYS A 299 6.89 -4.06 -11.87
CA CYS A 299 6.39 -4.53 -10.59
C CYS A 299 6.20 -6.05 -10.58
N TYR A 300 5.64 -6.65 -11.64
CA TYR A 300 5.47 -8.10 -11.72
C TYR A 300 6.79 -8.87 -11.88
N LEU A 301 7.80 -8.28 -12.51
CA LEU A 301 9.12 -8.88 -12.71
C LEU A 301 10.00 -8.80 -11.46
N GLU A 302 10.02 -7.65 -10.78
CA GLU A 302 10.99 -7.34 -9.73
C GLU A 302 10.45 -7.63 -8.32
N GLN A 303 9.13 -7.55 -8.10
CA GLN A 303 8.59 -7.78 -6.76
C GLN A 303 8.46 -9.26 -6.41
N PRO A 304 8.82 -9.66 -5.17
CA PRO A 304 8.52 -11.00 -4.68
C PRO A 304 7.02 -11.27 -4.67
N ASN A 305 6.62 -12.55 -4.74
CA ASN A 305 5.21 -12.94 -4.85
C ASN A 305 4.33 -12.51 -3.68
N GLU A 306 4.84 -12.59 -2.46
CA GLU A 306 4.05 -12.30 -1.27
C GLU A 306 3.61 -10.82 -1.18
N PRO A 307 4.49 -9.81 -1.37
CA PRO A 307 4.08 -8.41 -1.49
C PRO A 307 3.00 -8.15 -2.53
N VAL A 308 3.07 -8.79 -3.71
CA VAL A 308 2.07 -8.65 -4.77
C VAL A 308 0.73 -9.23 -4.33
N ALA A 309 0.73 -10.45 -3.78
CA ALA A 309 -0.48 -11.07 -3.24
C ALA A 309 -1.10 -10.21 -2.13
N ALA A 310 -0.28 -9.74 -1.18
CA ALA A 310 -0.72 -8.92 -0.07
C ALA A 310 -1.30 -7.57 -0.52
N PHE A 311 -0.77 -6.97 -1.59
CA PHE A 311 -1.32 -5.75 -2.19
C PHE A 311 -2.76 -5.99 -2.67
N PHE A 312 -3.01 -7.02 -3.49
CA PHE A 312 -4.35 -7.31 -4.01
C PHE A 312 -5.34 -7.82 -2.96
N GLU A 313 -4.84 -8.42 -1.88
CA GLU A 313 -5.65 -8.85 -0.73
C GLU A 313 -6.05 -7.71 0.20
N SER A 314 -5.42 -6.54 0.09
CA SER A 314 -5.65 -5.44 1.02
C SER A 314 -7.11 -4.97 0.99
N ASP A 315 -7.64 -4.68 2.18
CA ASP A 315 -9.01 -4.20 2.34
C ASP A 315 -9.22 -2.84 1.65
N GLU A 316 -8.16 -2.04 1.44
CA GLU A 316 -8.22 -0.78 0.67
C GLU A 316 -8.67 -1.00 -0.79
N LEU A 317 -8.26 -2.11 -1.41
CA LEU A 317 -8.72 -2.53 -2.72
C LEU A 317 -10.00 -3.37 -2.67
N ARG A 318 -10.25 -4.11 -1.57
CA ARG A 318 -11.38 -5.04 -1.43
C ARG A 318 -12.67 -4.43 -0.87
N MET A 319 -12.64 -3.35 -0.09
CA MET A 319 -13.81 -2.84 0.68
C MET A 319 -14.99 -2.37 -0.17
N LYS A 320 -14.97 -2.59 -1.47
CA LYS A 320 -15.83 -1.87 -2.44
C LYS A 320 -16.50 -2.81 -3.41
N ARG A 321 -16.60 -4.05 -2.98
CA ARG A 321 -17.33 -5.11 -3.64
C ARG A 321 -17.83 -6.12 -2.60
N SER A 322 -18.55 -5.65 -1.60
CA SER A 322 -19.44 -6.57 -0.88
C SER A 322 -20.58 -6.92 -1.84
N PRO A 323 -20.78 -8.21 -2.20
CA PRO A 323 -21.87 -8.63 -3.08
C PRO A 323 -23.25 -8.49 -2.41
N GLU A 324 -23.30 -8.19 -1.11
CA GLU A 324 -24.53 -8.22 -0.30
C GLU A 324 -25.43 -6.99 -0.47
N TYR A 325 -24.99 -5.95 -1.20
CA TYR A 325 -25.83 -4.77 -1.50
C TYR A 325 -26.40 -4.73 -2.92
N SER A 326 -26.12 -5.72 -3.78
CA SER A 326 -26.76 -5.82 -5.10
C SER A 326 -28.13 -6.51 -5.09
N ALA A 327 -28.63 -6.94 -3.92
CA ALA A 327 -29.91 -7.63 -3.80
C ALA A 327 -31.13 -6.72 -3.54
N VAL A 328 -30.99 -5.38 -3.59
CA VAL A 328 -32.09 -4.45 -3.22
C VAL A 328 -32.54 -3.53 -4.37
N VAL A 329 -32.04 -3.69 -5.60
CA VAL A 329 -32.48 -2.84 -6.75
C VAL A 329 -33.20 -3.64 -7.85
N GLU A 330 -33.49 -4.92 -7.62
CA GLU A 330 -34.37 -5.70 -8.50
C GLU A 330 -35.66 -6.10 -7.76
N ASN A 331 -36.46 -5.10 -7.40
CA ASN A 331 -37.92 -5.27 -7.24
C ASN A 331 -38.56 -3.89 -7.08
N ASP A 332 -38.83 -3.22 -8.20
CA ASP A 332 -40.06 -2.41 -8.31
C ASP A 332 -40.51 -2.38 -9.77
N GLY A 333 -41.00 -3.53 -10.21
CA GLY A 333 -41.90 -3.61 -11.33
C GLY A 333 -43.33 -3.54 -10.82
N SER A 334 -43.94 -2.36 -10.82
CA SER A 334 -45.40 -2.23 -10.94
C SER A 334 -45.82 -0.85 -11.43
N ASP A 335 -46.33 -0.84 -12.67
CA ASP A 335 -47.41 -0.01 -13.23
C ASP A 335 -47.82 1.26 -12.48
N TYR A 336 -47.60 2.44 -13.08
CA TYR A 336 -48.63 3.48 -13.15
C TYR A 336 -48.52 4.33 -14.42
N SER A 337 -49.66 4.44 -15.08
CA SER A 337 -49.98 5.22 -16.27
C SER A 337 -49.87 6.73 -16.06
N ASN A 338 -49.25 7.41 -17.03
CA ASN A 338 -49.66 8.67 -17.69
C ASN A 338 -50.19 9.84 -16.81
N ASN A 339 -49.40 10.93 -16.71
CA ASN A 339 -49.83 12.29 -17.09
C ASN A 339 -48.67 13.29 -16.97
N GLY A 340 -48.61 14.22 -17.93
CA GLY A 340 -47.49 15.14 -18.14
C GLY A 340 -47.38 16.32 -17.18
N GLY A 341 -46.25 17.01 -17.30
CA GLY A 341 -45.95 18.28 -16.66
C GLY A 341 -44.45 18.55 -16.70
N ASP A 342 -44.05 19.57 -17.46
CA ASP A 342 -42.69 20.07 -17.60
C ASP A 342 -41.97 20.25 -16.25
N HIS A 343 -40.82 19.62 -16.10
CA HIS A 343 -39.69 20.19 -15.35
C HIS A 343 -38.39 19.61 -15.93
N VAL A 344 -37.58 20.50 -16.50
CA VAL A 344 -36.21 20.23 -16.92
C VAL A 344 -35.37 20.10 -15.65
N ASP A 345 -35.10 18.87 -15.22
CA ASP A 345 -34.10 18.60 -14.18
C ASP A 345 -32.73 18.43 -14.83
N GLU A 346 -31.81 19.30 -14.41
CA GLU A 346 -30.41 19.28 -14.78
C GLU A 346 -29.81 17.91 -14.46
N SER A 347 -29.09 17.38 -15.45
CA SER A 347 -28.24 16.20 -15.39
C SER A 347 -27.31 16.27 -14.17
N VAL A 348 -27.74 15.70 -13.04
CA VAL A 348 -26.85 15.29 -11.95
C VAL A 348 -26.03 14.14 -12.50
N ALA A 349 -24.79 14.44 -12.92
CA ALA A 349 -23.81 13.42 -13.22
C ALA A 349 -23.69 12.49 -12.00
N PRO A 350 -23.76 11.15 -12.16
CA PRO A 350 -23.64 10.26 -11.04
C PRO A 350 -22.26 10.48 -10.43
N VAL A 351 -22.22 10.95 -9.19
CA VAL A 351 -21.01 10.99 -8.36
C VAL A 351 -20.66 9.53 -8.10
N ALA A 352 -19.95 8.91 -9.04
CA ALA A 352 -19.44 7.58 -8.89
C ALA A 352 -18.50 7.58 -7.68
N GLU A 353 -18.74 6.67 -6.75
CA GLU A 353 -17.93 6.54 -5.56
C GLU A 353 -16.44 6.48 -5.98
N PRO A 354 -15.56 7.31 -5.39
CA PRO A 354 -14.15 7.45 -5.79
C PRO A 354 -13.33 6.16 -5.99
N PRO A 355 -13.65 5.04 -5.32
CA PRO A 355 -12.71 3.92 -5.29
C PRO A 355 -13.09 2.64 -6.06
N LEU A 356 -14.32 2.52 -6.56
CA LEU A 356 -14.59 1.60 -7.67
C LEU A 356 -13.79 2.03 -8.92
N GLN A 357 -13.56 3.33 -9.05
CA GLN A 357 -12.77 3.93 -10.12
C GLN A 357 -11.31 3.46 -10.10
N GLN A 358 -10.65 3.40 -8.92
CA GLN A 358 -9.24 3.00 -8.79
C GLN A 358 -9.00 1.54 -9.20
N TRP A 359 -9.89 0.63 -8.78
CA TRP A 359 -9.79 -0.78 -9.12
C TRP A 359 -9.96 -0.99 -10.63
N GLU A 360 -10.95 -0.34 -11.25
CA GLU A 360 -11.18 -0.44 -12.68
C GLU A 360 -10.04 0.20 -13.50
N MET A 361 -9.46 1.31 -13.04
CA MET A 361 -8.25 1.87 -13.66
C MET A 361 -7.08 0.87 -13.63
N LEU A 362 -6.84 0.23 -12.49
CA LEU A 362 -5.77 -0.75 -12.34
C LEU A 362 -6.03 -1.99 -13.20
N ARG A 363 -7.28 -2.45 -13.29
CA ARG A 363 -7.70 -3.54 -14.16
C ARG A 363 -7.43 -3.23 -15.63
N ARG A 364 -7.84 -2.05 -16.11
CA ARG A 364 -7.58 -1.60 -17.49
C ARG A 364 -6.09 -1.52 -17.79
N LEU A 365 -5.31 -0.96 -16.86
CA LEU A 365 -3.85 -0.89 -16.99
C LEU A 365 -3.24 -2.29 -17.06
N HIS A 366 -3.70 -3.22 -16.22
CA HIS A 366 -3.24 -4.61 -16.23
C HIS A 366 -3.54 -5.31 -17.57
N VAL A 367 -4.77 -5.21 -18.08
CA VAL A 367 -5.13 -5.78 -19.39
C VAL A 367 -4.26 -5.19 -20.51
N CYS A 368 -4.15 -3.86 -20.57
CA CYS A 368 -3.33 -3.18 -21.57
C CYS A 368 -1.84 -3.60 -21.48
N THR A 369 -1.33 -3.79 -20.26
CA THR A 369 0.04 -4.26 -20.02
C THR A 369 0.23 -5.68 -20.54
N LEU A 370 -0.69 -6.59 -20.23
CA LEU A 370 -0.64 -7.97 -20.71
C LEU A 370 -0.69 -8.04 -22.23
N GLU A 371 -1.60 -7.31 -22.87
CA GLU A 371 -1.71 -7.26 -24.34
C GLU A 371 -0.41 -6.75 -24.97
N LYS A 372 0.20 -5.69 -24.42
CA LYS A 372 1.47 -5.14 -24.94
C LYS A 372 2.67 -6.04 -24.75
N GLN A 373 2.71 -6.83 -23.68
CA GLN A 373 3.90 -7.62 -23.32
C GLN A 373 3.81 -9.06 -23.85
N LEU A 374 2.63 -9.68 -23.81
CA LEU A 374 2.45 -11.07 -24.26
C LEU A 374 2.33 -11.21 -25.78
N THR A 375 2.10 -10.11 -26.51
CA THR A 375 2.16 -10.08 -27.98
C THR A 375 3.59 -9.92 -28.52
N LYS A 376 4.54 -9.48 -27.68
CA LYS A 376 5.95 -9.36 -28.06
C LYS A 376 6.62 -10.72 -27.93
N GLU A 377 7.28 -11.18 -28.99
CA GLU A 377 8.16 -12.35 -28.90
C GLU A 377 9.26 -12.05 -27.87
N GLY A 378 9.25 -12.80 -26.76
CA GLY A 378 10.14 -12.58 -25.63
C GLY A 378 10.57 -13.92 -25.01
N PRO A 379 11.56 -13.88 -24.10
CA PRO A 379 11.98 -15.08 -23.37
C PRO A 379 10.83 -15.64 -22.52
N GLU A 380 10.90 -16.94 -22.22
CA GLU A 380 9.94 -17.58 -21.31
C GLU A 380 9.89 -16.86 -19.97
N LEU A 381 8.68 -16.61 -19.47
CA LEU A 381 8.47 -15.95 -18.20
C LEU A 381 8.89 -16.87 -17.04
N ALA A 382 9.64 -16.31 -16.09
CA ALA A 382 10.01 -17.02 -14.88
C ALA A 382 8.78 -17.35 -14.03
N LEU A 383 8.83 -18.46 -13.29
CA LEU A 383 7.74 -18.91 -12.42
C LEU A 383 7.24 -17.82 -11.43
N PRO A 384 8.10 -17.04 -10.74
CA PRO A 384 7.63 -15.96 -9.87
C PRO A 384 6.80 -14.92 -10.63
N THR A 385 7.19 -14.56 -11.84
CA THR A 385 6.45 -13.62 -12.67
C THR A 385 5.09 -14.20 -13.06
N LEU A 386 5.04 -15.46 -13.50
CA LEU A 386 3.77 -16.14 -13.83
C LEU A 386 2.80 -16.18 -12.65
N ILE A 387 3.31 -16.40 -11.43
CA ILE A 387 2.49 -16.37 -10.21
C ILE A 387 1.97 -14.95 -9.95
N ASN A 388 2.81 -13.91 -10.07
CA ASN A 388 2.37 -12.53 -9.92
C ASN A 388 1.28 -12.16 -10.92
N LEU A 389 1.45 -12.54 -12.19
CA LEU A 389 0.45 -12.32 -13.24
C LEU A 389 -0.84 -13.04 -12.92
N PHE A 390 -0.78 -14.33 -12.56
CA PHE A 390 -1.95 -15.12 -12.20
C PHE A 390 -2.73 -14.52 -11.03
N ILE A 391 -2.05 -14.20 -9.93
CA ILE A 391 -2.68 -13.59 -8.75
C ILE A 391 -3.33 -12.26 -9.15
N SER A 392 -2.61 -11.41 -9.85
CA SER A 392 -3.13 -10.11 -10.29
C SER A 392 -4.37 -10.26 -11.19
N SER A 393 -4.33 -11.15 -12.17
CA SER A 393 -5.46 -11.40 -13.08
C SER A 393 -6.67 -12.01 -12.36
N ALA A 394 -6.45 -12.88 -11.36
CA ALA A 394 -7.52 -13.47 -10.56
C ALA A 394 -8.22 -12.43 -9.66
N PHE A 395 -7.44 -11.51 -9.06
CA PHE A 395 -7.99 -10.45 -8.21
C PHE A 395 -8.62 -9.29 -8.98
N LEU A 396 -8.10 -8.98 -10.17
CA LEU A 396 -8.66 -7.99 -11.10
C LEU A 396 -9.76 -8.58 -12.00
N GLU A 397 -10.12 -9.85 -11.79
CA GLU A 397 -11.19 -10.57 -12.50
C GLU A 397 -11.08 -10.45 -14.03
N VAL A 398 -9.91 -10.70 -14.59
CA VAL A 398 -9.70 -10.56 -16.03
C VAL A 398 -10.33 -11.76 -16.76
N HIS A 399 -11.38 -11.51 -17.55
CA HIS A 399 -12.16 -12.55 -18.26
C HIS A 399 -11.71 -12.74 -19.72
N SER A 400 -10.43 -13.03 -19.96
CA SER A 400 -9.90 -13.12 -21.33
C SER A 400 -9.06 -14.35 -21.60
N GLU A 401 -8.78 -14.60 -22.88
CA GLU A 401 -7.81 -15.61 -23.32
C GLU A 401 -6.45 -15.45 -22.63
N LEU A 402 -6.09 -14.23 -22.20
CA LEU A 402 -4.87 -13.94 -21.46
C LEU A 402 -4.81 -14.69 -20.13
N LEU A 403 -5.91 -14.73 -19.36
CA LEU A 403 -5.95 -15.49 -18.11
C LEU A 403 -5.76 -16.98 -18.37
N THR A 404 -6.39 -17.50 -19.43
CA THR A 404 -6.25 -18.92 -19.82
C THR A 404 -4.81 -19.23 -20.21
N ALA A 405 -4.15 -18.35 -20.98
CA ALA A 405 -2.75 -18.51 -21.36
C ALA A 405 -1.81 -18.47 -20.14
N ILE A 406 -2.02 -17.52 -19.22
CA ILE A 406 -1.25 -17.42 -17.97
C ILE A 406 -1.42 -18.69 -17.12
N LEU A 407 -2.64 -19.19 -16.98
CA LEU A 407 -2.93 -20.41 -16.21
C LEU A 407 -2.27 -21.64 -16.83
N SER A 408 -2.36 -21.79 -18.16
CA SER A 408 -1.70 -22.89 -18.88
C SER A 408 -0.18 -22.82 -18.77
N ALA A 409 0.42 -21.63 -18.86
CA ALA A 409 1.86 -21.42 -18.67
C ALA A 409 2.29 -21.73 -17.23
N LEU A 410 1.55 -21.22 -16.23
CA LEU A 410 1.81 -21.49 -14.82
C LEU A 410 1.80 -23.00 -14.53
N LYS A 411 0.79 -23.72 -15.03
CA LYS A 411 0.71 -25.18 -14.92
C LYS A 411 1.94 -25.87 -15.53
N ALA A 412 2.40 -25.42 -16.70
CA ALA A 412 3.55 -26.01 -17.38
C ALA A 412 4.87 -25.76 -16.63
N SER A 413 5.01 -24.61 -15.97
CA SER A 413 6.21 -24.23 -15.21
C SER A 413 6.26 -24.81 -13.80
N LEU A 414 5.14 -25.27 -13.24
CA LEU A 414 5.12 -25.86 -11.90
C LEU A 414 5.70 -27.28 -11.94
N PRO A 415 6.61 -27.63 -10.99
CA PRO A 415 7.25 -28.93 -10.98
C PRO A 415 6.22 -30.03 -10.73
N SER A 416 6.22 -31.05 -11.60
CA SER A 416 5.45 -32.26 -11.35
C SER A 416 6.02 -33.00 -10.14
N SER A 417 5.13 -33.58 -9.33
CA SER A 417 5.40 -34.21 -8.03
C SER A 417 6.45 -35.33 -8.03
N SER A 418 6.98 -35.71 -9.20
CA SER A 418 8.00 -36.75 -9.38
C SER A 418 9.44 -36.23 -9.34
N SER A 419 9.67 -34.92 -9.37
CA SER A 419 11.03 -34.36 -9.29
C SER A 419 11.29 -33.80 -7.88
N GLY A 420 12.37 -34.23 -7.22
CA GLY A 420 12.77 -33.83 -5.87
C GLY A 420 13.14 -32.34 -5.69
N GLN A 421 12.65 -31.46 -6.55
CA GLN A 421 12.82 -30.01 -6.54
C GLN A 421 11.58 -29.30 -5.96
N SER A 422 11.09 -29.74 -4.81
CA SER A 422 10.05 -29.03 -4.03
C SER A 422 10.57 -27.75 -3.33
N ARG A 423 11.77 -27.24 -3.66
CA ARG A 423 12.43 -26.17 -2.91
C ARG A 423 11.83 -24.77 -3.11
N TYR A 424 10.95 -24.58 -4.10
CA TYR A 424 10.41 -23.27 -4.45
C TYR A 424 8.98 -23.01 -3.96
N MET A 425 8.22 -24.05 -3.59
CA MET A 425 6.83 -23.91 -3.15
C MET A 425 6.73 -24.00 -1.63
N THR A 426 6.21 -22.95 -1.02
CA THR A 426 5.95 -22.86 0.43
C THR A 426 4.45 -22.88 0.69
N PRO A 427 3.99 -23.23 1.90
CA PRO A 427 2.57 -23.12 2.26
C PRO A 427 2.01 -21.71 2.03
N LEU A 428 2.85 -20.67 2.23
CA LEU A 428 2.47 -19.28 1.98
C LEU A 428 2.12 -19.02 0.52
N LEU A 429 3.01 -19.41 -0.39
CA LEU A 429 2.78 -19.27 -1.83
C LEU A 429 1.60 -20.14 -2.30
N ALA A 430 1.51 -21.37 -1.79
CA ALA A 430 0.41 -22.29 -2.06
C ALA A 430 -0.95 -21.69 -1.63
N SER A 431 -1.00 -21.01 -0.49
CA SER A 431 -2.22 -20.34 -0.01
C SER A 431 -2.62 -19.14 -0.89
N SER A 432 -1.66 -18.36 -1.40
CA SER A 432 -1.94 -17.29 -2.38
C SER A 432 -2.53 -17.85 -3.67
N LEU A 433 -1.97 -18.96 -4.16
CA LEU A 433 -2.47 -19.65 -5.35
C LEU A 433 -3.87 -20.20 -5.10
N ALA A 434 -4.15 -20.80 -3.94
CA ALA A 434 -5.48 -21.30 -3.59
C ALA A 434 -6.54 -20.18 -3.65
N VAL A 435 -6.24 -18.99 -3.11
CA VAL A 435 -7.14 -17.83 -3.20
C VAL A 435 -7.36 -17.41 -4.65
N GLY A 436 -6.30 -17.38 -5.46
CA GLY A 436 -6.41 -17.09 -6.90
C GLY A 436 -7.26 -18.12 -7.66
N LEU A 437 -7.05 -19.41 -7.41
CA LEU A 437 -7.81 -20.49 -8.04
C LEU A 437 -9.28 -20.44 -7.67
N TYR A 438 -9.60 -20.25 -6.38
CA TYR A 438 -10.97 -20.09 -5.91
C TYR A 438 -11.69 -18.92 -6.61
N ARG A 439 -11.00 -17.79 -6.81
CA ARG A 439 -11.55 -16.65 -7.56
C ARG A 439 -11.82 -16.99 -9.01
N VAL A 440 -10.88 -17.68 -9.67
CA VAL A 440 -11.05 -18.11 -11.07
C VAL A 440 -12.20 -19.10 -11.21
N GLU A 441 -12.36 -20.05 -10.28
CA GLU A 441 -13.50 -20.98 -10.28
C GLU A 441 -14.82 -20.23 -10.16
N LYS A 442 -14.95 -19.32 -9.19
CA LYS A 442 -16.16 -18.48 -9.02
C LYS A 442 -16.49 -17.65 -10.25
N ILE A 443 -15.47 -17.12 -10.92
CA ILE A 443 -15.63 -16.37 -12.16
C ILE A 443 -16.18 -17.27 -13.27
N MET A 444 -15.69 -18.50 -13.38
CA MET A 444 -16.11 -19.45 -14.41
C MET A 444 -17.50 -20.04 -14.18
N GLU A 445 -18.02 -19.97 -12.96
CA GLU A 445 -19.38 -20.40 -12.60
C GLU A 445 -20.47 -19.39 -13.00
N GLN A 446 -20.10 -18.16 -13.38
CA GLN A 446 -21.05 -17.13 -13.78
C GLN A 446 -21.71 -17.43 -15.15
N PRO A 447 -23.01 -17.16 -15.31
CA PRO A 447 -23.73 -17.39 -16.56
C PRO A 447 -23.17 -16.49 -17.68
N GLY A 448 -22.70 -17.11 -18.76
CA GLY A 448 -22.10 -16.42 -19.92
C GLY A 448 -20.69 -16.88 -20.31
N SER A 449 -20.07 -17.78 -19.54
CA SER A 449 -18.77 -18.36 -19.87
C SER A 449 -18.84 -19.38 -21.01
N ASP A 450 -17.95 -19.25 -22.00
CA ASP A 450 -17.81 -20.23 -23.09
C ASP A 450 -17.47 -21.63 -22.54
N SER A 451 -18.36 -22.59 -22.78
CA SER A 451 -18.26 -23.94 -22.22
C SER A 451 -16.94 -24.65 -22.51
N SER A 452 -16.31 -24.38 -23.66
CA SER A 452 -15.03 -24.98 -24.06
C SER A 452 -13.85 -24.38 -23.29
N VAL A 453 -13.83 -23.05 -23.09
CA VAL A 453 -12.81 -22.32 -22.31
C VAL A 453 -12.91 -22.71 -20.84
N ALA A 454 -14.12 -22.70 -20.28
CA ALA A 454 -14.37 -23.14 -18.91
C ALA A 454 -13.86 -24.56 -18.64
N SER A 455 -14.04 -25.48 -19.61
CA SER A 455 -13.54 -26.86 -19.49
C SER A 455 -12.01 -26.96 -19.42
N ARG A 456 -11.30 -26.10 -20.17
CA ARG A 456 -9.83 -26.06 -20.20
C ARG A 456 -9.30 -25.46 -18.90
N VAL A 457 -9.88 -24.33 -18.47
CA VAL A 457 -9.55 -23.67 -17.21
C VAL A 457 -9.72 -24.64 -16.05
N ARG A 458 -10.84 -25.38 -15.97
CA ARG A 458 -11.07 -26.38 -14.91
C ARG A 458 -10.00 -27.48 -14.88
N LYS A 459 -9.55 -27.96 -16.04
CA LYS A 459 -8.47 -28.97 -16.11
C LYS A 459 -7.14 -28.42 -15.60
N ASP A 460 -6.82 -27.17 -15.96
CA ASP A 460 -5.58 -26.52 -15.56
C ASP A 460 -5.59 -26.17 -14.06
N VAL A 461 -6.72 -25.66 -13.54
CA VAL A 461 -6.96 -25.46 -12.11
C VAL A 461 -6.72 -26.77 -11.36
N GLY A 462 -7.41 -27.86 -11.74
CA GLY A 462 -7.25 -29.15 -11.07
C GLY A 462 -5.83 -29.76 -11.18
N ALA A 463 -5.02 -29.32 -12.14
CA ALA A 463 -3.61 -29.71 -12.21
C ALA A 463 -2.75 -28.94 -11.20
N ILE A 464 -2.97 -27.63 -11.07
CA ILE A 464 -2.29 -26.78 -10.09
C ILE A 464 -2.71 -27.17 -8.66
N GLU A 465 -4.00 -27.43 -8.43
CA GLU A 465 -4.53 -27.89 -7.14
C GLU A 465 -3.79 -29.12 -6.60
N ARG A 466 -3.58 -30.13 -7.44
CA ARG A 466 -2.85 -31.36 -7.07
C ARG A 466 -1.42 -31.09 -6.59
N ILE A 467 -0.80 -30.00 -7.04
CA ILE A 467 0.55 -29.60 -6.65
C ILE A 467 0.51 -28.86 -5.30
N ILE A 468 -0.47 -27.99 -5.07
CA ILE A 468 -0.51 -27.14 -3.87
C ILE A 468 -1.15 -27.82 -2.66
N LEU A 469 -2.12 -28.74 -2.84
CA LEU A 469 -2.87 -29.34 -1.74
C LEU A 469 -1.99 -30.03 -0.67
N PRO A 470 -0.93 -30.80 -1.02
CA PRO A 470 -0.05 -31.40 -0.01
C PRO A 470 0.66 -30.38 0.89
N LEU A 471 0.90 -29.16 0.38
CA LEU A 471 1.56 -28.08 1.14
C LEU A 471 0.60 -27.36 2.09
N LEU A 472 -0.71 -27.55 1.91
CA LEU A 472 -1.78 -26.92 2.69
C LEU A 472 -2.39 -27.89 3.72
N GLN A 473 -1.91 -29.14 3.77
CA GLN A 473 -2.32 -30.11 4.80
C GLN A 473 -1.84 -29.69 6.19
N TYR A 474 -2.50 -30.21 7.22
CA TYR A 474 -2.22 -29.87 8.62
C TYR A 474 -0.75 -30.05 8.99
N GLU A 475 -0.11 -31.16 8.63
CA GLU A 475 1.30 -31.40 9.00
C GLU A 475 2.22 -30.33 8.39
N SER A 476 1.99 -29.99 7.12
CA SER A 476 2.74 -28.95 6.41
C SER A 476 2.51 -27.56 7.02
N LEU A 477 1.26 -27.21 7.35
CA LEU A 477 0.90 -25.93 7.95
C LEU A 477 1.42 -25.79 9.37
N ARG A 478 1.40 -26.86 10.17
CA ARG A 478 1.95 -26.86 11.54
C ARG A 478 3.45 -26.59 11.51
N ASP A 479 4.18 -27.23 10.60
CA ASP A 479 5.64 -27.18 10.62
C ASP A 479 6.21 -25.97 9.87
N TYR A 480 5.53 -25.50 8.81
CA TYR A 480 6.02 -24.47 7.89
C TYR A 480 5.01 -23.36 7.58
N GLY A 481 3.77 -23.47 8.05
CA GLY A 481 2.73 -22.47 7.86
C GLY A 481 2.92 -21.24 8.74
N CYS A 482 2.21 -20.17 8.38
CA CYS A 482 2.20 -18.91 9.09
C CYS A 482 0.79 -18.32 9.15
N ALA A 483 0.62 -17.27 9.94
CA ALA A 483 -0.68 -16.64 10.16
C ALA A 483 -1.33 -16.22 8.84
N ARG A 484 -0.56 -15.67 7.90
CA ARG A 484 -1.06 -15.25 6.58
C ARG A 484 -1.66 -16.41 5.79
N CYS A 485 -1.06 -17.61 5.84
CA CYS A 485 -1.60 -18.80 5.19
C CYS A 485 -2.98 -19.16 5.74
N VAL A 486 -3.09 -19.23 7.06
CA VAL A 486 -4.34 -19.62 7.75
C VAL A 486 -5.42 -18.58 7.50
N MET A 487 -5.08 -17.29 7.55
CA MET A 487 -6.00 -16.21 7.22
C MET A 487 -6.53 -16.30 5.80
N ARG A 488 -5.68 -16.59 4.80
CA ARG A 488 -6.13 -16.77 3.41
C ARG A 488 -7.13 -17.92 3.29
N LEU A 489 -6.78 -19.08 3.85
CA LEU A 489 -7.59 -20.29 3.74
C LEU A 489 -8.94 -20.17 4.46
N LEU A 490 -8.95 -19.58 5.68
CA LEU A 490 -10.16 -19.46 6.48
C LEU A 490 -11.00 -18.22 6.13
N CYS A 491 -10.39 -17.12 5.70
CA CYS A 491 -11.11 -15.87 5.47
C CYS A 491 -11.36 -15.53 4.00
N ASP A 492 -10.43 -15.89 3.11
CA ASP A 492 -10.46 -15.44 1.72
C ASP A 492 -10.95 -16.52 0.75
N CYS A 493 -10.78 -17.79 1.10
CA CYS A 493 -11.29 -18.93 0.33
C CYS A 493 -11.87 -20.04 1.22
N ASN A 494 -12.64 -19.68 2.26
CA ASN A 494 -13.23 -20.64 3.21
C ASN A 494 -13.92 -21.81 2.50
N HIS A 495 -14.88 -21.53 1.61
CA HIS A 495 -15.63 -22.58 0.92
C HIS A 495 -14.72 -23.59 0.18
N TRP A 496 -13.69 -23.09 -0.53
CA TRP A 496 -12.70 -23.94 -1.19
C TRP A 496 -11.89 -24.78 -0.19
N CYS A 497 -11.55 -24.19 0.96
CA CYS A 497 -10.88 -24.87 2.07
C CYS A 497 -11.74 -26.01 2.64
N GLU A 498 -13.06 -25.83 2.74
CA GLU A 498 -14.01 -26.86 3.20
C GLU A 498 -14.12 -28.02 2.21
N GLU A 499 -14.34 -27.72 0.93
CA GLU A 499 -14.49 -28.74 -0.11
C GLU A 499 -13.26 -29.63 -0.27
N ARG A 500 -12.07 -29.07 -0.01
CA ARG A 500 -10.79 -29.80 -0.10
C ARG A 500 -10.36 -30.42 1.23
N GLY A 501 -11.19 -30.36 2.27
CA GLY A 501 -10.95 -30.99 3.57
C GLY A 501 -9.84 -30.34 4.40
N LEU A 502 -9.54 -29.06 4.17
CA LEU A 502 -8.44 -28.33 4.83
C LEU A 502 -8.88 -27.56 6.08
N LYS A 503 -10.19 -27.26 6.21
CA LYS A 503 -10.74 -26.40 7.28
C LYS A 503 -10.33 -26.86 8.68
N GLU A 504 -10.53 -28.14 8.97
CA GLU A 504 -10.23 -28.72 10.29
C GLU A 504 -8.74 -28.60 10.66
N GLY A 505 -7.85 -28.81 9.69
CA GLY A 505 -6.42 -28.61 9.88
C GLY A 505 -6.07 -27.15 10.16
N CYS A 506 -6.69 -26.22 9.43
CA CYS A 506 -6.49 -24.79 9.64
C CYS A 506 -6.99 -24.31 11.01
N LEU A 507 -8.14 -24.82 11.48
CA LEU A 507 -8.69 -24.50 12.80
C LEU A 507 -7.80 -25.03 13.92
N LYS A 508 -7.23 -26.24 13.78
CA LYS A 508 -6.23 -26.75 14.74
C LYS A 508 -4.98 -25.89 14.80
N VAL A 509 -4.44 -25.50 13.65
CA VAL A 509 -3.28 -24.59 13.58
C VAL A 509 -3.61 -23.23 14.21
N LEU A 510 -4.81 -22.70 13.96
CA LEU A 510 -5.28 -21.47 14.56
C LEU A 510 -5.38 -21.59 16.09
N HIS A 511 -5.97 -22.66 16.61
CA HIS A 511 -6.03 -22.95 18.03
C HIS A 511 -4.63 -23.03 18.67
N ASP A 512 -3.74 -23.81 18.07
CA ASP A 512 -2.40 -24.09 18.59
C ASP A 512 -1.48 -22.85 18.54
N HIS A 513 -1.73 -21.94 17.59
CA HIS A 513 -0.83 -20.80 17.31
C HIS A 513 -1.49 -19.43 17.35
N ALA A 514 -2.71 -19.28 17.90
CA ALA A 514 -3.38 -17.99 18.04
C ALA A 514 -2.47 -16.94 18.71
N MET A 515 -1.67 -17.38 19.67
CA MET A 515 -0.69 -16.58 20.41
C MET A 515 0.73 -16.55 19.81
N ASP A 516 0.96 -17.12 18.62
CA ASP A 516 2.29 -17.39 18.08
C ASP A 516 2.52 -16.84 16.66
N GLY A 517 1.65 -15.97 16.15
CA GLY A 517 1.91 -15.35 14.84
C GLY A 517 0.83 -14.43 14.31
N PHE A 518 -0.40 -14.52 14.85
CA PHE A 518 -1.49 -13.65 14.46
C PHE A 518 -1.31 -12.24 15.02
N THR A 519 -1.82 -11.26 14.28
CA THR A 519 -1.98 -9.89 14.76
C THR A 519 -3.37 -9.76 15.37
N LYS A 520 -3.57 -8.72 16.19
CA LYS A 520 -4.91 -8.42 16.74
C LYS A 520 -5.96 -8.29 15.63
N ALA A 521 -5.64 -7.53 14.57
CA ALA A 521 -6.51 -7.35 13.42
C ALA A 521 -6.87 -8.67 12.70
N HIS A 522 -5.95 -9.64 12.63
CA HIS A 522 -6.26 -10.97 12.08
C HIS A 522 -7.30 -11.71 12.91
N LEU A 523 -7.10 -11.71 14.24
CA LEU A 523 -7.98 -12.38 15.18
C LEU A 523 -9.36 -11.71 15.24
N GLU A 524 -9.42 -10.38 15.24
CA GLU A 524 -10.66 -9.60 15.16
C GLU A 524 -11.40 -9.89 13.84
N LYS A 525 -10.70 -9.99 12.71
CA LYS A 525 -11.29 -10.37 11.42
C LYS A 525 -11.91 -11.76 11.46
N LEU A 526 -11.25 -12.75 12.07
CA LEU A 526 -11.78 -14.10 12.23
C LEU A 526 -13.05 -14.12 13.09
N LEU A 527 -13.06 -13.41 14.23
CA LEU A 527 -14.26 -13.29 15.05
C LEU A 527 -15.39 -12.56 14.32
N GLY A 528 -15.07 -11.50 13.58
CA GLY A 528 -16.03 -10.76 12.76
C GLY A 528 -16.71 -11.66 11.74
N GLN A 529 -15.93 -12.42 10.97
CA GLN A 529 -16.46 -13.39 10.00
C GLN A 529 -17.28 -14.51 10.65
N SER A 530 -16.93 -14.89 11.87
CA SER A 530 -17.73 -15.87 12.61
C SER A 530 -19.06 -15.33 13.07
N SER A 531 -19.09 -14.09 13.57
CA SER A 531 -20.32 -13.41 13.95
C SER A 531 -21.26 -13.15 12.77
N SER A 532 -20.70 -12.94 11.56
CA SER A 532 -21.48 -12.76 10.33
C SER A 532 -21.89 -14.08 9.67
N GLY A 533 -21.57 -15.24 10.25
CA GLY A 533 -21.89 -16.56 9.70
C GLY A 533 -21.07 -16.96 8.46
N LEU A 534 -20.03 -16.21 8.11
CA LEU A 534 -19.15 -16.51 6.96
C LEU A 534 -18.09 -17.57 7.29
N LEU A 535 -17.81 -17.75 8.59
CA LEU A 535 -16.86 -18.73 9.10
C LEU A 535 -17.37 -19.39 10.39
N GLU A 536 -17.63 -20.68 10.36
CA GLU A 536 -17.96 -21.42 11.58
C GLU A 536 -16.69 -21.69 12.40
N LEU A 537 -16.55 -21.00 13.54
CA LEU A 537 -15.51 -21.24 14.53
C LEU A 537 -16.09 -22.08 15.69
N PRO A 538 -15.45 -23.22 16.02
CA PRO A 538 -15.73 -23.96 17.25
C PRO A 538 -15.61 -23.08 18.50
N GLU A 539 -16.36 -23.39 19.56
CA GLU A 539 -16.40 -22.60 20.80
C GLU A 539 -15.03 -22.48 21.47
N ASP A 540 -14.27 -23.58 21.54
CA ASP A 540 -12.92 -23.62 22.08
C ASP A 540 -11.95 -22.71 21.30
N VAL A 541 -12.03 -22.72 19.96
CA VAL A 541 -11.23 -21.83 19.11
C VAL A 541 -11.62 -20.37 19.35
N ARG A 542 -12.91 -20.07 19.46
CA ARG A 542 -13.43 -18.72 19.71
C ARG A 542 -12.92 -18.18 21.05
N ASP A 543 -13.01 -18.99 22.10
CA ASP A 543 -12.57 -18.61 23.45
C ASP A 543 -11.07 -18.30 23.48
N VAL A 544 -10.25 -19.13 22.83
CA VAL A 544 -8.81 -18.88 22.67
C VAL A 544 -8.60 -17.54 21.97
N ILE A 545 -9.23 -17.30 20.82
CA ILE A 545 -9.05 -16.05 20.07
C ILE A 545 -9.45 -14.82 20.91
N SER A 546 -10.60 -14.88 21.58
CA SER A 546 -11.07 -13.78 22.43
C SER A 546 -10.10 -13.47 23.58
N HIS A 547 -9.50 -14.50 24.19
CA HIS A 547 -8.46 -14.31 25.18
C HIS A 547 -7.20 -13.66 24.59
N CYS A 548 -6.75 -14.12 23.42
CA CYS A 548 -5.54 -13.63 22.75
C CYS A 548 -5.62 -12.15 22.34
N ILE A 549 -6.79 -11.69 21.89
CA ILE A 549 -6.99 -10.30 21.44
C ILE A 549 -6.73 -9.29 22.56
N ALA A 550 -7.02 -9.66 23.81
CA ALA A 550 -6.80 -8.79 24.96
C ALA A 550 -5.31 -8.50 25.20
N ASP A 551 -4.43 -9.46 24.86
CA ASP A 551 -2.99 -9.38 25.12
C ASP A 551 -2.19 -8.84 23.92
N LEU A 552 -2.81 -8.75 22.74
CA LEU A 552 -2.15 -8.29 21.52
C LEU A 552 -2.26 -6.77 21.32
N PRO A 553 -1.18 -6.10 20.88
CA PRO A 553 -1.19 -4.66 20.64
C PRO A 553 -2.03 -4.28 19.41
N SER A 554 -2.74 -3.15 19.49
CA SER A 554 -3.41 -2.52 18.33
C SER A 554 -2.41 -1.69 17.52
N ARG A 555 -2.52 -1.68 16.18
CA ARG A 555 -1.58 -1.00 15.29
C ARG A 555 -2.24 -0.13 14.25
#